data_AF-A0A7X3ZDF4-F1
#
_entry.id   AF-A0A7X3ZDF4-F1
#
_cell.length_a   1.000
_cell.length_b   1.000
_cell.length_c   1.000
_cell.angle_alpha   90.00
_cell.angle_beta   90.00
_cell.angle_gamma   90.00
#
_symmetry.space_group_name_H-M   'P 1'
#
loop_
_entity.id
_entity.type
_entity.pdbx_description
1 polymer ?
#
loop_
_entity_poly.entity_id
_entity_poly.type
_entity_poly.pdbx_seq_one_letter_code
_entity_poly.pdbx_strand_id
1 'polypeptide(L)'
;GAAFGDWDLDGDLDLFAAGDGTPNLLYQNEGGHFAEMGLIAGVSYNSQGQSEAGMGVAAGDYDNDGAFDFFVTNFYLETNTLYHNEGEGFFRDRTTDAKLGKPSLAYLAWGTAFFDWDLDGDEDLFVANGHIDDNVELFAETTYSQPDQLFRNDGAAGFAEVSAAAGLGAVQSSRGMALGDCDNDGDLDIAVSHINARSSLLRNDMGGERNYLAVRTVGVESNRDGVGARIRVRTGSWVQMREVRRGGSYLSSHDPRVFFGLGTSAQADEVEIRWPSGKVQRFEGVLAGQVLIAEEPR
;
A
#
# COMPACT_ATOMS: atom_id res chain seq x y z
N GLY A 1 8.38 9.40 4.34
CA GLY A 1 8.36 8.46 3.20
C GLY A 1 7.97 9.20 1.94
N ALA A 2 8.06 8.60 0.75
CA ALA A 2 7.62 9.25 -0.49
C ALA A 2 7.14 8.21 -1.52
N ALA A 3 6.21 8.61 -2.38
CA ALA A 3 5.65 7.77 -3.43
C ALA A 3 5.48 8.56 -4.73
N PHE A 4 5.86 7.94 -5.84
CA PHE A 4 5.51 8.41 -7.19
C PHE A 4 4.27 7.67 -7.70
N GLY A 5 3.44 8.37 -8.45
CA GLY A 5 2.23 7.85 -9.09
C GLY A 5 1.51 8.97 -9.82
N ASP A 6 0.53 8.62 -10.64
CA ASP A 6 -0.27 9.57 -11.42
C ASP A 6 -1.58 9.83 -10.64
N TRP A 7 -1.62 10.82 -9.76
CA TRP A 7 -2.68 10.92 -8.74
C TRP A 7 -3.94 11.63 -9.26
N ASP A 8 -3.80 12.45 -10.29
CA ASP A 8 -4.87 13.20 -10.95
C ASP A 8 -5.33 12.58 -12.29
N LEU A 9 -4.66 11.51 -12.74
CA LEU A 9 -4.95 10.73 -13.94
C LEU A 9 -4.59 11.42 -15.25
N ASP A 10 -3.71 12.41 -15.23
CA ASP A 10 -3.30 13.17 -16.41
C ASP A 10 -2.25 12.44 -17.28
N GLY A 11 -1.65 11.37 -16.73
CA GLY A 11 -0.72 10.48 -17.41
C GLY A 11 0.76 10.80 -17.19
N ASP A 12 1.08 11.77 -16.34
CA ASP A 12 2.44 11.97 -15.84
C ASP A 12 2.57 11.62 -14.34
N LEU A 13 3.81 11.47 -13.84
CA LEU A 13 4.03 11.00 -12.46
C LEU A 13 4.22 12.20 -11.52
N ASP A 14 3.34 12.28 -10.54
CA ASP A 14 3.39 13.16 -9.39
C ASP A 14 4.21 12.56 -8.24
N LEU A 15 4.55 13.38 -7.24
CA LEU A 15 5.29 12.97 -6.06
C LEU A 15 4.58 13.37 -4.77
N PHE A 16 4.16 12.39 -3.97
CA PHE A 16 3.78 12.60 -2.58
C PHE A 16 4.97 12.38 -1.65
N ALA A 17 5.16 13.27 -0.68
CA ALA A 17 6.18 13.16 0.35
C ALA A 17 5.60 13.45 1.74
N ALA A 18 5.72 12.48 2.65
CA ALA A 18 5.33 12.67 4.05
C ALA A 18 6.34 13.55 4.78
N GLY A 19 5.83 14.53 5.53
CA GLY A 19 6.62 15.41 6.39
C GLY A 19 6.81 14.82 7.78
N ASP A 20 7.97 15.06 8.39
CA ASP A 20 8.27 14.64 9.77
C ASP A 20 8.17 15.84 10.71
N GLY A 21 6.99 16.05 11.30
CA GLY A 21 6.67 17.22 12.11
C GLY A 21 6.42 18.48 11.27
N THR A 22 6.28 18.32 9.96
CA THR A 22 5.98 19.36 8.97
C THR A 22 4.84 18.92 8.08
N PRO A 23 4.17 19.83 7.34
CA PRO A 23 3.13 19.42 6.41
C PRO A 23 3.62 18.41 5.38
N ASN A 24 2.76 17.46 5.01
CA ASN A 24 3.01 16.62 3.84
C ASN A 24 2.99 17.48 2.57
N LEU A 25 3.72 17.05 1.55
CA LEU A 25 3.85 17.74 0.28
C LEU A 25 3.31 16.83 -0.83
N LEU A 26 2.53 17.42 -1.73
CA LEU A 26 2.14 16.80 -2.99
C LEU A 26 2.66 17.67 -4.11
N TYR A 27 3.61 17.15 -4.87
CA TYR A 27 4.13 17.81 -6.04
C TYR A 27 3.42 17.26 -7.27
N GLN A 28 2.49 18.04 -7.81
CA GLN A 28 1.82 17.74 -9.07
C GLN A 28 2.79 18.07 -10.21
N ASN A 29 2.95 17.15 -11.14
CA ASN A 29 3.80 17.35 -12.30
C ASN A 29 2.98 17.93 -13.45
N GLU A 30 3.47 19.03 -14.02
CA GLU A 30 2.83 19.76 -15.12
C GLU A 30 3.74 19.68 -16.35
N GLY A 31 3.93 18.47 -16.89
CA GLY A 31 4.76 18.26 -18.08
C GLY A 31 6.26 18.48 -17.85
N GLY A 32 6.77 18.04 -16.69
CA GLY A 32 8.19 18.12 -16.29
C GLY A 32 8.50 19.24 -15.30
N HIS A 33 7.49 20.00 -14.87
CA HIS A 33 7.59 21.04 -13.85
C HIS A 33 6.71 20.67 -12.66
N PHE A 34 7.29 20.63 -11.46
CA PHE A 34 6.54 20.27 -10.27
C PHE A 34 6.00 21.51 -9.54
N ALA A 35 4.69 21.53 -9.31
CA ALA A 35 4.00 22.49 -8.47
C ALA A 35 3.65 21.86 -7.12
N GLU A 36 3.97 22.52 -6.01
CA GLU A 36 3.55 22.05 -4.68
C GLU A 36 2.06 22.40 -4.47
N MET A 37 1.26 21.38 -4.24
CA MET A 37 -0.20 21.41 -4.22
C MET A 37 -0.80 20.77 -2.96
N GLY A 38 0.01 20.32 -1.99
CA GLY A 38 -0.44 19.49 -0.87
C GLY A 38 -1.56 20.09 -0.03
N LEU A 39 -1.53 21.41 0.18
CA LEU A 39 -2.59 22.10 0.93
C LEU A 39 -3.89 22.16 0.12
N ILE A 40 -3.81 22.41 -1.18
CA ILE A 40 -4.97 22.52 -2.08
C ILE A 40 -5.58 21.14 -2.31
N ALA A 41 -4.73 20.12 -2.48
CA ALA A 41 -5.09 18.73 -2.64
C ALA A 41 -5.61 18.08 -1.36
N GLY A 42 -5.46 18.71 -0.18
CA GLY A 42 -6.02 18.22 1.08
C GLY A 42 -5.18 17.16 1.80
N VAL A 43 -3.89 17.03 1.48
CA VAL A 43 -3.00 16.02 2.09
C VAL A 43 -1.99 16.59 3.08
N SER A 44 -1.79 17.90 3.13
CA SER A 44 -0.75 18.53 3.97
C SER A 44 -0.96 18.37 5.47
N TYR A 45 -2.20 18.17 5.92
CA TYR A 45 -2.58 18.11 7.33
C TYR A 45 -3.61 17.00 7.52
N ASN A 46 -3.75 16.49 8.74
CA ASN A 46 -4.87 15.62 9.10
C ASN A 46 -6.20 16.41 9.20
N SER A 47 -7.30 15.72 9.46
CA SER A 47 -8.66 16.28 9.61
C SER A 47 -8.78 17.33 10.72
N GLN A 48 -7.82 17.41 11.65
CA GLN A 48 -7.75 18.42 12.70
C GLN A 48 -6.88 19.63 12.32
N GLY A 49 -6.33 19.65 11.10
CA GLY A 49 -5.44 20.71 10.63
C GLY A 49 -4.04 20.66 11.25
N GLN A 50 -3.60 19.48 11.71
CA GLN A 50 -2.30 19.29 12.34
C GLN A 50 -1.32 18.63 11.37
N SER A 51 -0.06 19.08 11.42
CA SER A 51 1.04 18.33 10.83
C SER A 51 1.39 17.19 11.77
N GLU A 52 1.70 16.04 11.18
CA GLU A 52 2.07 14.82 11.89
C GLU A 52 3.53 14.48 11.56
N ALA A 53 4.11 13.53 12.27
CA ALA A 53 5.46 13.04 12.04
C ALA A 53 5.45 11.79 11.17
N GLY A 54 5.24 12.00 9.86
CA GLY A 54 5.07 10.96 8.86
C GLY A 54 6.35 10.25 8.43
N MET A 55 6.42 8.93 8.63
CA MET A 55 7.60 8.11 8.28
C MET A 55 7.39 7.26 7.03
N GLY A 56 6.36 6.43 6.98
CA GLY A 56 6.05 5.52 5.88
C GLY A 56 4.88 6.03 5.04
N VAL A 57 4.88 5.63 3.77
CA VAL A 57 3.79 5.94 2.83
C VAL A 57 3.46 4.66 2.07
N ALA A 58 2.18 4.30 2.05
CA ALA A 58 1.61 3.34 1.12
C ALA A 58 0.66 4.07 0.17
N ALA A 59 0.62 3.65 -1.09
CA ALA A 59 -0.36 4.09 -2.07
C ALA A 59 -1.07 2.86 -2.65
N GLY A 60 -2.40 2.85 -2.62
CA GLY A 60 -3.25 1.70 -2.96
C GLY A 60 -4.66 2.16 -3.33
N ASP A 61 -5.43 1.30 -3.98
CA ASP A 61 -6.84 1.52 -4.34
C ASP A 61 -7.66 0.67 -3.39
N TYR A 62 -7.77 1.13 -2.13
CA TYR A 62 -8.26 0.27 -1.04
C TYR A 62 -9.78 0.03 -1.12
N ASP A 63 -10.53 0.96 -1.73
CA ASP A 63 -11.97 0.83 -1.91
C ASP A 63 -12.39 0.45 -3.33
N ASN A 64 -11.41 0.11 -4.18
CA ASN A 64 -11.60 -0.39 -5.54
C ASN A 64 -12.39 0.58 -6.44
N ASP A 65 -12.23 1.90 -6.22
CA ASP A 65 -12.85 2.95 -7.02
C ASP A 65 -12.00 3.37 -8.24
N GLY A 66 -10.73 2.95 -8.28
CA GLY A 66 -9.77 3.20 -9.36
C GLY A 66 -8.96 4.49 -9.19
N ALA A 67 -9.11 5.22 -8.09
CA ALA A 67 -8.27 6.32 -7.65
C ALA A 67 -7.36 5.83 -6.52
N PHE A 68 -6.06 6.11 -6.60
CA PHE A 68 -5.13 5.67 -5.56
C PHE A 68 -5.15 6.63 -4.37
N ASP A 69 -5.29 6.05 -3.19
CA ASP A 69 -5.28 6.68 -1.88
C ASP A 69 -3.89 6.63 -1.24
N PHE A 70 -3.68 7.43 -0.19
CA PHE A 70 -2.47 7.35 0.62
C PHE A 70 -2.75 6.91 2.05
N PHE A 71 -1.89 6.05 2.57
CA PHE A 71 -1.79 5.81 4.01
C PHE A 71 -0.41 6.23 4.52
N VAL A 72 -0.40 7.09 5.54
CA VAL A 72 0.80 7.65 6.14
C VAL A 72 0.92 7.18 7.58
N THR A 73 2.05 6.56 7.91
CA THR A 73 2.36 6.16 9.29
C THR A 73 3.02 7.31 10.04
N ASN A 74 2.61 7.51 11.29
CA ASN A 74 2.95 8.68 12.08
C ASN A 74 3.50 8.31 13.47
N PHE A 75 3.80 9.33 14.27
CA PHE A 75 4.41 9.17 15.59
C PHE A 75 3.42 8.73 16.67
N TYR A 76 3.94 8.31 17.83
CA TYR A 76 3.14 7.94 18.99
C TYR A 76 2.17 9.07 19.39
N LEU A 77 0.91 8.69 19.65
CA LEU A 77 -0.25 9.59 19.90
C LEU A 77 -0.72 10.43 18.71
N GLU A 78 -0.21 10.19 17.51
CA GLU A 78 -0.77 10.67 16.26
C GLU A 78 -1.53 9.53 15.56
N THR A 79 -2.52 9.86 14.74
CA THR A 79 -3.20 8.84 13.95
C THR A 79 -2.33 8.47 12.76
N ASN A 80 -2.28 7.20 12.37
CA ASN A 80 -1.80 6.86 11.03
C ASN A 80 -2.90 7.24 10.03
N THR A 81 -2.60 8.16 9.13
CA THR A 81 -3.61 8.93 8.39
C THR A 81 -3.89 8.32 7.02
N LEU A 82 -5.18 8.02 6.75
CA LEU A 82 -5.69 7.58 5.45
C LEU A 82 -6.26 8.78 4.69
N TYR A 83 -5.57 9.20 3.65
CA TYR A 83 -6.03 10.20 2.69
C TYR A 83 -6.71 9.50 1.52
N HIS A 84 -8.03 9.51 1.52
CA HIS A 84 -8.83 8.96 0.43
C HIS A 84 -8.90 9.93 -0.74
N ASN A 85 -8.63 9.45 -1.95
CA ASN A 85 -8.68 10.22 -3.18
C ASN A 85 -10.13 10.32 -3.66
N GLU A 86 -10.71 11.52 -3.61
CA GLU A 86 -12.09 11.77 -4.04
C GLU A 86 -12.16 12.02 -5.58
N GLY A 87 -11.04 11.81 -6.29
CA GLY A 87 -10.86 12.04 -7.72
C GLY A 87 -10.15 13.36 -8.05
N GLU A 88 -9.64 13.45 -9.28
CA GLU A 88 -8.96 14.66 -9.83
C GLU A 88 -7.82 15.19 -8.93
N GLY A 89 -7.14 14.31 -8.18
CA GLY A 89 -6.02 14.68 -7.31
C GLY A 89 -6.42 15.37 -5.99
N PHE A 90 -7.69 15.30 -5.59
CA PHE A 90 -8.18 15.82 -4.31
C PHE A 90 -8.37 14.73 -3.28
N PHE A 91 -7.98 14.99 -2.05
CA PHE A 91 -7.97 14.00 -0.98
C PHE A 91 -8.72 14.48 0.25
N ARG A 92 -9.22 13.50 1.01
CA ARG A 92 -9.85 13.70 2.31
C ARG A 92 -9.28 12.71 3.32
N ASP A 93 -8.96 13.19 4.51
CA ASP A 93 -8.70 12.31 5.65
C ASP A 93 -9.97 11.52 6.02
N ARG A 94 -9.90 10.19 5.85
CA ARG A 94 -10.94 9.20 6.19
C ARG A 94 -10.56 8.32 7.37
N THR A 95 -9.49 8.64 8.09
CA THR A 95 -8.88 7.79 9.12
C THR A 95 -9.85 7.31 10.20
N THR A 96 -10.75 8.20 10.65
CA THR A 96 -11.76 7.84 11.66
C THR A 96 -12.89 7.01 11.07
N ASP A 97 -13.39 7.38 9.89
CA ASP A 97 -14.47 6.68 9.18
C ASP A 97 -14.03 5.26 8.80
N ALA A 98 -12.78 5.10 8.39
CA ALA A 98 -12.12 3.84 8.06
C ALA A 98 -11.69 3.03 9.28
N LYS A 99 -11.91 3.53 10.52
CA LYS A 99 -11.58 2.88 11.81
C LYS A 99 -10.08 2.66 12.08
N LEU A 100 -9.21 3.40 11.41
CA LEU A 100 -7.74 3.32 11.57
C LEU A 100 -7.20 4.25 12.68
N GLY A 101 -7.97 5.27 13.07
CA GLY A 101 -7.51 6.30 14.01
C GLY A 101 -7.19 5.76 15.41
N LYS A 102 -8.18 5.24 16.15
CA LYS A 102 -7.95 4.78 17.53
C LYS A 102 -6.89 3.68 17.65
N PRO A 103 -6.85 2.66 16.76
CA PRO A 103 -5.84 1.60 16.85
C PRO A 103 -4.40 2.04 16.58
N SER A 104 -4.17 3.17 15.89
CA SER A 104 -2.82 3.66 15.59
C SER A 104 -2.18 4.46 16.73
N LEU A 105 -2.97 5.18 17.53
CA LEU A 105 -2.48 6.09 18.58
C LEU A 105 -1.52 5.46 19.61
N ALA A 106 -1.60 4.15 19.83
CA ALA A 106 -0.81 3.46 20.85
C ALA A 106 0.65 3.20 20.42
N TYR A 107 0.95 3.30 19.13
CA TYR A 107 2.20 2.84 18.55
C TYR A 107 2.89 3.92 17.73
N LEU A 108 4.20 3.76 17.53
CA LEU A 108 4.99 4.59 16.62
C LEU A 108 5.22 3.74 15.37
N ALA A 109 4.71 4.21 14.24
CA ALA A 109 4.59 3.41 13.03
C ALA A 109 5.66 3.78 11.98
N TRP A 110 6.09 2.80 11.18
CA TRP A 110 7.14 2.96 10.18
C TRP A 110 6.73 2.40 8.83
N GLY A 111 7.24 1.24 8.43
CA GLY A 111 6.90 0.62 7.16
C GLY A 111 5.42 0.24 7.08
N THR A 112 4.81 0.45 5.93
CA THR A 112 3.41 0.11 5.67
C THR A 112 3.20 -0.22 4.20
N ALA A 113 2.20 -1.05 3.91
CA ALA A 113 1.81 -1.39 2.55
C ALA A 113 0.33 -1.81 2.50
N PHE A 114 -0.35 -1.42 1.43
CA PHE A 114 -1.60 -2.01 1.00
C PHE A 114 -1.33 -3.32 0.26
N PHE A 115 -2.09 -4.36 0.56
CA PHE A 115 -2.04 -5.65 -0.13
C PHE A 115 -3.25 -6.51 0.25
N ASP A 116 -3.66 -7.40 -0.64
CA ASP A 116 -4.75 -8.34 -0.39
C ASP A 116 -4.21 -9.57 0.37
N TRP A 117 -4.30 -9.55 1.70
CA TRP A 117 -3.71 -10.58 2.56
C TRP A 117 -4.50 -11.87 2.53
N ASP A 118 -5.82 -11.77 2.43
CA ASP A 118 -6.71 -12.93 2.45
C ASP A 118 -7.26 -13.34 1.07
N LEU A 119 -6.79 -12.71 -0.01
CA LEU A 119 -7.15 -12.97 -1.41
C LEU A 119 -8.65 -12.80 -1.70
N ASP A 120 -9.29 -11.81 -1.06
CA ASP A 120 -10.70 -11.48 -1.26
C ASP A 120 -10.96 -10.35 -2.27
N GLY A 121 -9.91 -9.68 -2.72
CA GLY A 121 -9.94 -8.61 -3.72
C GLY A 121 -9.91 -7.20 -3.13
N ASP A 122 -10.06 -7.03 -1.81
CA ASP A 122 -9.90 -5.75 -1.13
C ASP A 122 -8.45 -5.62 -0.61
N GLU A 123 -7.84 -4.43 -0.69
CA GLU A 123 -6.50 -4.25 -0.11
C GLU A 123 -6.60 -4.07 1.40
N ASP A 124 -6.01 -5.01 2.12
CA ASP A 124 -5.70 -4.92 3.55
C ASP A 124 -4.47 -4.03 3.78
N LEU A 125 -4.16 -3.78 5.05
CA LEU A 125 -3.10 -2.86 5.43
C LEU A 125 -2.22 -3.44 6.54
N PHE A 126 -0.92 -3.52 6.28
CA PHE A 126 0.08 -3.86 7.30
C PHE A 126 0.84 -2.63 7.78
N VAL A 127 1.19 -2.60 9.06
CA VAL A 127 1.97 -1.53 9.70
C VAL A 127 3.04 -2.13 10.60
N ALA A 128 4.30 -1.81 10.31
CA ALA A 128 5.45 -2.13 11.15
C ALA A 128 5.62 -1.09 12.26
N ASN A 129 5.69 -1.52 13.52
CA ASN A 129 5.72 -0.62 14.67
C ASN A 129 7.00 -0.77 15.51
N GLY A 130 7.39 0.31 16.17
CA GLY A 130 8.49 0.31 17.12
C GLY A 130 8.90 1.71 17.54
N HIS A 131 9.05 1.94 18.85
CA HIS A 131 9.44 3.27 19.33
C HIS A 131 10.90 3.60 18.94
N ILE A 132 11.23 4.89 18.88
CA ILE A 132 12.60 5.36 18.61
C ILE A 132 13.45 5.36 19.88
N ASP A 133 12.88 5.79 21.00
CA ASP A 133 13.54 5.84 22.31
C ASP A 133 13.56 4.46 22.98
N ASP A 134 14.76 3.92 23.21
CA ASP A 134 15.00 2.63 23.87
C ASP A 134 14.74 2.63 25.39
N ASN A 135 14.34 3.79 25.92
CA ASN A 135 14.04 4.04 27.31
C ASN A 135 12.66 4.71 27.49
N VAL A 136 11.78 4.62 26.49
CA VAL A 136 10.47 5.29 26.46
C VAL A 136 9.59 4.96 27.67
N GLU A 137 9.72 3.76 28.23
CA GLU A 137 9.00 3.29 29.41
C GLU A 137 9.27 4.13 30.67
N LEU A 138 10.35 4.94 30.68
CA LEU A 138 10.67 5.84 31.78
C LEU A 138 9.80 7.11 31.80
N PHE A 139 9.17 7.48 30.69
CA PHE A 139 8.48 8.77 30.56
C PHE A 139 7.18 8.74 29.75
N ALA A 140 6.80 7.61 29.14
CA ALA A 140 5.52 7.46 28.45
C ALA A 140 4.91 6.07 28.67
N GLU A 141 3.58 5.98 28.50
CA GLU A 141 2.82 4.72 28.61
C GLU A 141 2.85 3.95 27.28
N THR A 142 4.06 3.61 26.82
CA THR A 142 4.30 2.75 25.65
C THR A 142 5.60 1.98 25.85
N THR A 143 6.00 1.17 24.88
CA THR A 143 7.20 0.32 24.95
C THR A 143 8.08 0.51 23.73
N TYR A 144 9.38 0.26 23.88
CA TYR A 144 10.33 0.35 22.77
C TYR A 144 10.03 -0.68 21.67
N SER A 145 9.77 -1.91 22.08
CA SER A 145 9.37 -3.01 21.20
C SER A 145 7.84 -3.09 21.17
N GLN A 146 7.25 -2.89 19.99
CA GLN A 146 5.81 -2.82 19.78
C GLN A 146 5.37 -3.97 18.86
N PRO A 147 4.09 -4.40 18.91
CA PRO A 147 3.58 -5.36 17.94
C PRO A 147 3.33 -4.67 16.60
N ASP A 148 3.66 -5.36 15.52
CA ASP A 148 3.19 -4.97 14.18
C ASP A 148 1.68 -5.16 14.08
N GLN A 149 1.03 -4.42 13.17
CA GLN A 149 -0.42 -4.46 13.00
C GLN A 149 -0.81 -4.93 11.60
N LEU A 150 -1.87 -5.73 11.53
CA LEU A 150 -2.59 -6.07 10.30
C LEU A 150 -4.05 -5.64 10.44
N PHE A 151 -4.52 -4.93 9.42
CA PHE A 151 -5.88 -4.45 9.32
C PHE A 151 -6.53 -5.08 8.10
N ARG A 152 -7.55 -5.92 8.32
CA ARG A 152 -8.35 -6.45 7.23
C ARG A 152 -9.35 -5.40 6.75
N ASN A 153 -9.45 -5.19 5.45
CA ASN A 153 -10.42 -4.31 4.83
C ASN A 153 -11.71 -5.08 4.54
N ASP A 154 -12.82 -4.61 5.10
CA ASP A 154 -14.15 -5.21 4.86
C ASP A 154 -14.99 -4.31 3.93
N GLY A 155 -14.33 -3.68 2.94
CA GLY A 155 -14.90 -2.73 1.98
C GLY A 155 -15.57 -1.53 2.67
N ALA A 156 -16.85 -1.31 2.37
CA ALA A 156 -17.62 -0.19 2.94
C ALA A 156 -17.73 -0.21 4.48
N ALA A 157 -17.43 -1.34 5.13
CA ALA A 157 -17.37 -1.41 6.59
C ALA A 157 -16.07 -0.83 7.18
N GLY A 158 -15.09 -0.48 6.34
CA GLY A 158 -13.76 0.00 6.74
C GLY A 158 -12.86 -1.12 7.25
N PHE A 159 -11.83 -0.74 7.99
CA PHE A 159 -10.80 -1.68 8.44
C PHE A 159 -11.12 -2.29 9.81
N ALA A 160 -10.71 -3.55 10.00
CA ALA A 160 -10.73 -4.26 11.26
C ALA A 160 -9.30 -4.70 11.63
N GLU A 161 -8.84 -4.37 12.84
CA GLU A 161 -7.56 -4.88 13.32
C GLU A 161 -7.68 -6.37 13.62
N VAL A 162 -6.82 -7.17 12.98
CA VAL A 162 -6.84 -8.65 13.04
C VAL A 162 -5.49 -9.24 13.43
N SER A 163 -4.55 -8.42 13.92
CA SER A 163 -3.16 -8.83 14.22
C SER A 163 -3.09 -10.04 15.15
N ALA A 164 -3.94 -10.08 16.19
CA ALA A 164 -3.98 -11.22 17.10
C ALA A 164 -4.45 -12.52 16.42
N ALA A 165 -5.44 -12.43 15.53
CA ALA A 165 -5.95 -13.57 14.76
C ALA A 165 -4.95 -14.02 13.69
N ALA A 166 -4.21 -13.09 13.11
CA ALA A 166 -3.10 -13.33 12.17
C ALA A 166 -1.79 -13.78 12.86
N GLY A 167 -1.77 -13.90 14.19
CA GLY A 167 -0.60 -14.38 14.94
C GLY A 167 0.54 -13.37 15.10
N LEU A 168 0.30 -12.07 14.87
CA LEU A 168 1.28 -10.98 15.00
C LEU A 168 1.50 -10.51 16.46
N GLY A 169 1.71 -11.46 17.37
CA GLY A 169 1.91 -11.17 18.80
C GLY A 169 3.35 -10.85 19.19
N ALA A 170 4.33 -11.07 18.31
CA ALA A 170 5.74 -10.82 18.60
C ALA A 170 5.99 -9.30 18.61
N VAL A 171 6.64 -8.83 19.68
CA VAL A 171 7.02 -7.41 19.80
C VAL A 171 8.49 -7.22 19.43
N GLN A 172 8.76 -6.25 18.58
CA GLN A 172 10.10 -5.84 18.16
C GLN A 172 10.12 -4.32 17.93
N SER A 173 11.30 -3.74 17.72
CA SER A 173 11.38 -2.38 17.19
C SER A 173 11.48 -2.45 15.66
N SER A 174 10.34 -2.71 15.01
CA SER A 174 10.23 -2.87 13.56
C SER A 174 10.45 -1.54 12.83
N ARG A 175 10.97 -1.61 11.61
CA ARG A 175 11.22 -0.44 10.75
C ARG A 175 10.72 -0.69 9.33
N GLY A 176 11.63 -1.07 8.43
CA GLY A 176 11.28 -1.34 7.04
C GLY A 176 10.57 -2.67 6.88
N MET A 177 9.59 -2.72 5.99
CA MET A 177 8.91 -3.94 5.58
C MET A 177 8.81 -4.05 4.06
N ALA A 178 8.85 -5.27 3.55
CA ALA A 178 8.70 -5.56 2.14
C ALA A 178 7.77 -6.76 1.93
N LEU A 179 6.78 -6.58 1.05
CA LEU A 179 5.93 -7.66 0.56
C LEU A 179 6.64 -8.50 -0.50
N GLY A 180 6.40 -9.80 -0.48
CA GLY A 180 6.74 -10.70 -1.58
C GLY A 180 6.29 -12.13 -1.35
N ASP A 181 5.95 -12.82 -2.43
CA ASP A 181 5.53 -14.22 -2.45
C ASP A 181 6.79 -15.10 -2.53
N CYS A 182 7.36 -15.43 -1.37
CA CYS A 182 8.75 -15.89 -1.24
C CYS A 182 8.92 -17.37 -1.59
N ASP A 183 7.87 -18.17 -1.44
CA ASP A 183 7.82 -19.57 -1.81
C ASP A 183 6.98 -19.85 -3.09
N ASN A 184 6.42 -18.81 -3.71
CA ASN A 184 5.68 -18.86 -4.97
C ASN A 184 4.37 -19.65 -4.89
N ASP A 185 3.66 -19.56 -3.78
CA ASP A 185 2.33 -20.15 -3.60
C ASP A 185 1.17 -19.16 -3.85
N GLY A 186 1.49 -17.87 -3.97
CA GLY A 186 0.59 -16.82 -4.46
C GLY A 186 -0.09 -16.00 -3.39
N ASP A 187 0.11 -16.29 -2.10
CA ASP A 187 -0.16 -15.34 -1.04
C ASP A 187 1.12 -14.52 -0.73
N LEU A 188 0.93 -13.27 -0.29
CA LEU A 188 2.07 -12.37 -0.07
C LEU A 188 2.59 -12.50 1.35
N ASP A 189 3.90 -12.77 1.47
CA ASP A 189 4.62 -12.73 2.73
C ASP A 189 5.16 -11.34 3.04
N ILE A 190 5.59 -11.15 4.29
CA ILE A 190 6.15 -9.89 4.77
C ILE A 190 7.53 -10.10 5.38
N ALA A 191 8.56 -9.55 4.75
CA ALA A 191 9.88 -9.41 5.35
C ALA A 191 9.95 -8.12 6.17
N VAL A 192 10.31 -8.19 7.45
CA VAL A 192 10.39 -7.05 8.37
C VAL A 192 11.79 -6.92 8.94
N SER A 193 12.34 -5.71 8.87
CA SER A 193 13.62 -5.34 9.50
C SER A 193 13.39 -4.74 10.88
N HIS A 194 14.30 -5.07 11.81
CA HIS A 194 14.22 -4.66 13.21
C HIS A 194 15.50 -3.95 13.64
N ILE A 195 15.38 -2.95 14.50
CA ILE A 195 16.56 -2.30 15.11
C ILE A 195 17.20 -3.25 16.12
N ASN A 196 18.52 -3.45 16.01
CA ASN A 196 19.33 -4.25 16.95
C ASN A 196 18.84 -5.70 17.14
N ALA A 197 18.03 -6.22 16.24
CA ALA A 197 17.50 -7.59 16.26
C ALA A 197 17.60 -8.23 14.86
N ARG A 198 17.32 -9.54 14.79
CA ARG A 198 17.27 -10.25 13.51
C ARG A 198 15.98 -9.92 12.80
N SER A 199 16.02 -9.69 11.48
CA SER A 199 14.83 -9.56 10.65
C SER A 199 13.88 -10.75 10.78
N SER A 200 12.59 -10.49 10.63
CA SER A 200 11.53 -11.50 10.57
C SER A 200 11.09 -11.72 9.13
N LEU A 201 10.67 -12.95 8.82
CA LEU A 201 9.84 -13.27 7.68
C LEU A 201 8.51 -13.76 8.24
N LEU A 202 7.45 -12.99 8.00
CA LEU A 202 6.08 -13.32 8.36
C LEU A 202 5.49 -14.02 7.14
N ARG A 203 5.49 -15.35 7.17
CA ARG A 203 4.98 -16.14 6.07
C ARG A 203 3.45 -16.18 6.14
N ASN A 204 2.80 -15.86 5.04
CA ASN A 204 1.37 -16.05 4.91
C ASN A 204 1.11 -17.52 4.54
N ASP A 205 0.07 -18.11 5.12
CA ASP A 205 -0.22 -19.53 4.91
C ASP A 205 -1.76 -19.66 4.87
N MET A 206 -2.42 -18.93 3.97
CA MET A 206 -3.90 -18.82 3.91
C MET A 206 -4.62 -20.11 3.48
N GLY A 207 -3.90 -21.23 3.40
CA GLY A 207 -4.49 -22.57 3.32
C GLY A 207 -5.07 -22.94 1.95
N GLY A 208 -4.83 -22.13 0.91
CA GLY A 208 -5.14 -22.47 -0.49
C GLY A 208 -6.61 -22.53 -0.87
N GLU A 209 -7.52 -21.94 -0.09
CA GLU A 209 -8.96 -21.92 -0.41
C GLU A 209 -9.35 -20.85 -1.43
N ARG A 210 -8.48 -19.86 -1.64
CA ARG A 210 -8.69 -18.74 -2.56
C ARG A 210 -7.58 -18.69 -3.61
N ASN A 211 -7.95 -18.09 -4.72
CA ASN A 211 -7.18 -18.02 -5.94
C ASN A 211 -6.54 -16.65 -6.08
N TYR A 212 -5.40 -16.61 -6.76
CA TYR A 212 -4.69 -15.38 -7.07
C TYR A 212 -4.39 -15.28 -8.56
N LEU A 213 -4.04 -14.08 -9.00
CA LEU A 213 -3.34 -13.83 -10.25
C LEU A 213 -2.20 -12.86 -9.97
N ALA A 214 -0.99 -13.25 -10.35
CA ALA A 214 0.15 -12.34 -10.36
C ALA A 214 0.41 -11.85 -11.79
N VAL A 215 0.78 -10.58 -11.95
CA VAL A 215 1.15 -9.99 -13.24
C VAL A 215 2.58 -9.45 -13.17
N ARG A 216 3.40 -9.84 -14.13
CA ARG A 216 4.76 -9.31 -14.33
C ARG A 216 4.83 -8.59 -15.66
N THR A 217 5.05 -7.28 -15.63
CA THR A 217 5.20 -6.46 -16.83
C THR A 217 6.63 -6.50 -17.37
N VAL A 218 6.75 -6.35 -18.68
CA VAL A 218 8.01 -6.21 -19.42
C VAL A 218 7.84 -5.10 -20.43
N GLY A 219 8.37 -3.92 -20.12
CA GLY A 219 8.35 -2.76 -21.01
C GLY A 219 9.26 -2.93 -22.23
N VAL A 220 8.86 -2.30 -23.32
CA VAL A 220 9.56 -2.25 -24.62
C VAL A 220 9.80 -0.80 -25.06
N GLU A 221 8.76 0.04 -25.03
CA GLU A 221 8.84 1.48 -25.26
C GLU A 221 8.89 2.24 -23.93
N SER A 222 8.07 1.82 -22.98
CA SER A 222 8.13 2.24 -21.59
C SER A 222 9.39 1.71 -20.91
N ASN A 223 9.65 2.15 -19.67
CA ASN A 223 10.75 1.61 -18.86
C ASN A 223 10.63 0.07 -18.75
N ARG A 224 11.77 -0.63 -18.66
CA ARG A 224 11.83 -2.10 -18.81
C ARG A 224 10.97 -2.87 -17.81
N ASP A 225 10.78 -2.30 -16.64
CA ASP A 225 10.01 -2.88 -15.55
C ASP A 225 8.52 -2.51 -15.60
N GLY A 226 8.10 -1.69 -16.58
CA GLY A 226 6.73 -1.22 -16.70
C GLY A 226 6.26 -0.35 -15.55
N VAL A 227 7.16 0.34 -14.83
CA VAL A 227 6.80 1.22 -13.71
C VAL A 227 5.83 2.31 -14.17
N GLY A 228 4.75 2.51 -13.42
CA GLY A 228 3.63 3.38 -13.78
C GLY A 228 2.58 2.71 -14.67
N ALA A 229 2.77 1.45 -15.09
CA ALA A 229 1.73 0.71 -15.77
C ALA A 229 0.59 0.41 -14.77
N ARG A 230 -0.64 0.67 -15.20
CA ARG A 230 -1.83 0.36 -14.41
C ARG A 230 -2.49 -0.89 -14.93
N ILE A 231 -2.81 -1.78 -14.01
CA ILE A 231 -3.36 -3.09 -14.28
C ILE A 231 -4.74 -3.14 -13.64
N ARG A 232 -5.76 -3.28 -14.46
CA ARG A 232 -7.14 -3.47 -14.05
C ARG A 232 -7.52 -4.92 -14.28
N VAL A 233 -7.93 -5.61 -13.22
CA VAL A 233 -8.38 -7.00 -13.27
C VAL A 233 -9.87 -7.04 -12.96
N ARG A 234 -10.65 -7.67 -13.85
CA ARG A 234 -12.09 -7.87 -13.67
C ARG A 234 -12.40 -9.34 -13.47
N THR A 235 -13.17 -9.64 -12.43
CA THR A 235 -13.60 -11.00 -12.05
C THR A 235 -15.06 -10.96 -11.64
N GLY A 236 -15.97 -11.36 -12.53
CA GLY A 236 -17.41 -11.18 -12.33
C GLY A 236 -17.77 -9.70 -12.19
N SER A 237 -18.31 -9.33 -11.02
CA SER A 237 -18.64 -7.93 -10.69
C SER A 237 -17.48 -7.16 -10.03
N TRP A 238 -16.40 -7.85 -9.64
CA TRP A 238 -15.28 -7.23 -8.96
C TRP A 238 -14.31 -6.64 -9.98
N VAL A 239 -13.77 -5.47 -9.64
CA VAL A 239 -12.73 -4.81 -10.39
C VAL A 239 -11.70 -4.36 -9.38
N GLN A 240 -10.44 -4.71 -9.63
CA GLN A 240 -9.30 -4.24 -8.85
C GLN A 240 -8.40 -3.42 -9.76
N MET A 241 -7.84 -2.33 -9.25
CA MET A 241 -6.78 -1.58 -9.92
C MET A 241 -5.51 -1.61 -9.08
N ARG A 242 -4.39 -1.91 -9.73
CA ARG A 242 -3.05 -1.81 -9.11
C ARG A 242 -2.10 -1.15 -10.09
N GLU A 243 -1.07 -0.51 -9.56
CA GLU A 243 -0.03 0.15 -10.35
C GLU A 243 1.31 -0.56 -10.11
N VAL A 244 2.07 -0.74 -11.19
CA VAL A 244 3.43 -1.26 -11.09
C VAL A 244 4.32 -0.18 -10.49
N ARG A 245 4.74 -0.39 -9.25
CA ARG A 245 5.63 0.53 -8.52
C ARG A 245 6.98 -0.12 -8.25
N ARG A 246 8.02 0.70 -8.09
CA ARG A 246 9.35 0.29 -7.63
C ARG A 246 9.72 1.12 -6.41
N GLY A 247 10.05 0.43 -5.32
CA GLY A 247 10.06 1.06 -4.00
C GLY A 247 8.69 1.05 -3.36
N GLY A 248 8.68 1.14 -2.05
CA GLY A 248 7.47 1.09 -1.23
C GLY A 248 7.86 0.89 0.23
N SER A 249 7.02 1.37 1.14
CA SER A 249 7.27 1.33 2.57
C SER A 249 8.55 2.10 3.01
N TYR A 250 8.96 1.92 4.26
CA TYR A 250 10.10 2.61 4.86
C TYR A 250 11.42 1.87 4.52
N LEU A 251 12.34 2.54 3.80
CA LEU A 251 13.67 2.00 3.43
C LEU A 251 13.64 0.59 2.80
N SER A 252 12.60 0.29 2.02
CA SER A 252 12.31 -1.04 1.50
C SER A 252 11.85 -1.00 0.05
N SER A 253 11.73 -2.17 -0.57
CA SER A 253 11.11 -2.35 -1.88
C SER A 253 10.42 -3.71 -1.93
N HIS A 254 9.23 -3.73 -2.51
CA HIS A 254 8.40 -4.92 -2.66
C HIS A 254 8.81 -5.78 -3.86
N ASP A 255 8.22 -6.97 -3.94
CA ASP A 255 8.27 -7.84 -5.11
C ASP A 255 7.88 -7.09 -6.40
N PRO A 256 8.56 -7.34 -7.54
CA PRO A 256 8.20 -6.80 -8.84
C PRO A 256 6.79 -7.10 -9.35
N ARG A 257 6.23 -8.23 -8.92
CA ARG A 257 4.96 -8.77 -9.42
C ARG A 257 3.81 -8.04 -8.72
N VAL A 258 2.76 -7.79 -9.47
CA VAL A 258 1.52 -7.20 -8.96
C VAL A 258 0.51 -8.32 -8.74
N PHE A 259 -0.02 -8.43 -7.53
CA PHE A 259 -0.92 -9.53 -7.12
C PHE A 259 -2.36 -9.05 -7.02
N PHE A 260 -3.27 -9.96 -7.34
CA PHE A 260 -4.71 -9.77 -7.28
C PHE A 260 -5.36 -11.02 -6.67
N GLY A 261 -6.14 -10.87 -5.61
CA GLY A 261 -7.00 -11.94 -5.12
C GLY A 261 -8.20 -12.12 -6.05
N LEU A 262 -8.54 -13.37 -6.33
CA LEU A 262 -9.67 -13.75 -7.18
C LEU A 262 -10.79 -14.43 -6.38
N GLY A 263 -10.67 -14.46 -5.05
CA GLY A 263 -11.55 -15.24 -4.18
C GLY A 263 -11.60 -16.70 -4.63
N THR A 264 -12.78 -17.26 -4.85
CA THR A 264 -12.92 -18.64 -5.33
C THR A 264 -12.94 -18.77 -6.86
N SER A 265 -12.75 -17.68 -7.60
CA SER A 265 -12.87 -17.69 -9.07
C SER A 265 -11.66 -18.36 -9.72
N ALA A 266 -11.90 -19.26 -10.68
CA ALA A 266 -10.83 -20.01 -11.34
C ALA A 266 -10.09 -19.21 -12.44
N GLN A 267 -10.57 -18.02 -12.77
CA GLN A 267 -10.00 -17.13 -13.78
C GLN A 267 -10.45 -15.69 -13.54
N ALA A 268 -9.64 -14.73 -14.01
CA ALA A 268 -10.07 -13.37 -14.28
C ALA A 268 -10.77 -13.32 -15.65
N ASP A 269 -11.87 -12.57 -15.74
CA ASP A 269 -12.57 -12.37 -17.01
C ASP A 269 -11.74 -11.52 -17.97
N GLU A 270 -11.07 -10.51 -17.43
CA GLU A 270 -10.26 -9.57 -18.20
C GLU A 270 -9.10 -9.01 -17.35
N VAL A 271 -7.94 -8.91 -17.98
CA VAL A 271 -6.78 -8.16 -17.47
C VAL A 271 -6.48 -7.07 -18.49
N GLU A 272 -6.68 -5.81 -18.13
CA GLU A 272 -6.32 -4.64 -18.92
C GLU A 272 -5.07 -3.98 -18.34
N ILE A 273 -4.08 -3.71 -19.19
CA ILE A 273 -2.85 -3.01 -18.81
C ILE A 273 -2.76 -1.72 -19.63
N ARG A 274 -2.79 -0.58 -18.95
CA ARG A 274 -2.45 0.73 -19.51
C ARG A 274 -0.97 1.00 -19.22
N TRP A 275 -0.17 1.04 -20.27
CA TRP A 275 1.28 1.25 -20.19
C TRP A 275 1.62 2.75 -20.10
N PRO A 276 2.78 3.12 -19.53
CA PRO A 276 3.26 4.50 -19.51
C PRO A 276 3.39 5.14 -20.90
N SER A 277 3.62 4.35 -21.94
CA SER A 277 3.59 4.79 -23.35
C SER A 277 2.20 5.24 -23.83
N GLY A 278 1.14 5.05 -23.04
CA GLY A 278 -0.25 5.29 -23.42
C GLY A 278 -0.91 4.10 -24.14
N LYS A 279 -0.16 3.05 -24.45
CA LYS A 279 -0.70 1.83 -25.05
C LYS A 279 -1.60 1.08 -24.07
N VAL A 280 -2.64 0.43 -24.59
CA VAL A 280 -3.54 -0.42 -23.80
C VAL A 280 -3.51 -1.84 -24.34
N GLN A 281 -3.27 -2.81 -23.46
CA GLN A 281 -3.23 -4.24 -23.76
C GLN A 281 -4.30 -4.96 -22.96
N ARG A 282 -4.99 -5.94 -23.56
CA ARG A 282 -6.05 -6.71 -22.91
C ARG A 282 -5.83 -8.20 -23.07
N PHE A 283 -6.12 -8.96 -22.02
CA PHE A 283 -6.15 -10.41 -21.98
C PHE A 283 -7.52 -10.86 -21.45
N GLU A 284 -8.15 -11.83 -22.09
CA GLU A 284 -9.45 -12.36 -21.68
C GLU A 284 -9.30 -13.78 -21.11
N GLY A 285 -10.10 -14.12 -20.09
CA GLY A 285 -10.16 -15.49 -19.54
C GLY A 285 -8.82 -15.99 -18.99
N VAL A 286 -8.12 -15.16 -18.23
CA VAL A 286 -6.80 -15.49 -17.67
C VAL A 286 -6.98 -16.41 -16.46
N LEU A 287 -6.48 -17.64 -16.54
CA LEU A 287 -6.58 -18.61 -15.45
C LEU A 287 -5.94 -18.08 -14.15
N ALA A 288 -6.51 -18.45 -13.02
CA ALA A 288 -5.92 -18.21 -11.70
C ALA A 288 -4.68 -19.10 -11.45
N GLY A 289 -3.97 -18.83 -10.36
CA GLY A 289 -2.88 -19.67 -9.86
C GLY A 289 -1.61 -19.57 -10.72
N GLN A 290 -1.38 -18.43 -11.36
CA GLN A 290 -0.23 -18.23 -12.24
C GLN A 290 0.32 -16.82 -12.20
N VAL A 291 1.52 -16.67 -12.76
CA VAL A 291 2.13 -15.38 -13.09
C VAL A 291 1.94 -15.11 -14.59
N LEU A 292 1.06 -14.17 -14.93
CA LEU A 292 0.92 -13.64 -16.29
C LEU A 292 2.11 -12.72 -16.60
N ILE A 293 2.93 -13.11 -17.57
CA ILE A 293 4.01 -12.26 -18.09
C ILE A 293 3.47 -11.44 -19.26
N ALA A 294 3.30 -10.14 -19.08
CA ALA A 294 2.82 -9.22 -20.11
C ALA A 294 3.99 -8.42 -20.70
N GLU A 295 4.28 -8.65 -21.99
CA GLU A 295 5.22 -7.82 -22.76
C GLU A 295 4.46 -6.68 -23.44
N GLU A 296 4.96 -5.46 -23.29
CA GLU A 296 4.37 -4.25 -23.87
C GLU A 296 4.29 -4.38 -25.40
N PRO A 297 3.13 -4.08 -26.01
CA PRO A 297 2.98 -4.14 -27.45
C PRO A 297 3.89 -3.13 -28.16
N ARG A 298 4.46 -3.54 -29.30
CA ARG A 298 5.28 -2.68 -30.15
C ARG A 298 4.45 -1.65 -30.90
#